data_AF-A0A953MK66-F1
#
_entry.id   AF-A0A953MK66-F1
#
_cell.length_a   1.000
_cell.length_b   1.000
_cell.length_c   1.000
_cell.angle_alpha   90.00
_cell.angle_beta   90.00
_cell.angle_gamma   90.00
#
_symmetry.space_group_name_H-M   'P 1'
#
loop_
_entity.id
_entity.type
_entity.pdbx_description
1 polymer ?
#
loop_
_entity_poly.entity_id
_entity_poly.type
_entity_poly.pdbx_seq_one_letter_code
_entity_poly.pdbx_strand_id
1 'polypeptide(L)'
;MADKEIKEILSAYALGCMDKKNLDHFKEYLEIEGDLPYDLLSDYVKLSSLIPTILTIEKPDPKLKETVAKNLLSLQNEVKEKIKIKQTSASELKSEKEEQLLNIENQQEISETEQKFETEIESKSLEESTNFNTLSTRTTLFSQGDYERGTRETEEFPNGENAASPFNLFNFIVAAIVIIILVLFGYYFHNTNNKIEEEVKVLSAKVDKLTNDLNYSKEFISKYEKMIDFFNYSDIIIINLSGTESTSKAIGRLFISEEGREALLEFKNLPILKNTEAYYLWIVSNQISYQLHSFVPKTGEKFILIPEFPRIPIEEVDLIIVTNEPRAGSETPRGTTHLFGSIKNGK
;
A
#
# COMPACT_ATOMS: atom_id res chain seq x y z
N MET A 1 3.84 -32.79 15.32
CA MET A 1 5.25 -33.18 15.51
C MET A 1 5.59 -33.10 16.98
N ALA A 2 6.54 -33.89 17.47
CA ALA A 2 7.09 -33.67 18.81
C ALA A 2 7.97 -32.41 18.80
N ASP A 3 8.01 -31.64 19.90
CA ASP A 3 8.82 -30.41 20.03
C ASP A 3 10.29 -30.57 19.60
N LYS A 4 10.85 -31.76 19.80
CA LYS A 4 12.22 -32.08 19.42
C LYS A 4 12.40 -32.16 17.89
N GLU A 5 11.44 -32.75 17.19
CA GLU A 5 11.47 -32.91 15.73
C GLU A 5 11.35 -31.55 15.04
N ILE A 6 10.50 -30.65 15.56
CA ILE A 6 10.35 -29.28 15.03
C ILE A 6 11.68 -28.53 15.15
N LYS A 7 12.39 -28.64 16.27
CA LYS A 7 13.68 -27.97 16.48
C LYS A 7 14.75 -28.45 15.51
N GLU A 8 14.82 -29.76 15.26
CA GLU A 8 15.76 -30.36 14.31
C GLU A 8 15.46 -29.89 12.88
N ILE A 9 14.20 -29.94 12.47
CA ILE A 9 13.71 -29.44 11.18
C ILE A 9 14.04 -27.95 11.03
N LEU A 10 13.81 -27.15 12.06
CA LEU A 10 14.08 -25.71 12.03
C LEU A 10 15.57 -25.39 11.86
N SER A 11 16.44 -26.14 12.54
CA SER A 11 17.89 -25.98 12.41
C SER A 11 18.39 -26.36 11.01
N ALA A 12 17.85 -27.44 10.43
CA ALA A 12 18.18 -27.88 9.07
C ALA A 12 17.66 -26.89 8.01
N TYR A 13 16.48 -26.32 8.24
CA TYR A 13 15.91 -25.28 7.41
C TYR A 13 16.77 -24.00 7.43
N ALA A 14 17.15 -23.53 8.63
CA ALA A 14 17.95 -22.32 8.80
C ALA A 14 19.36 -22.42 8.19
N LEU A 15 19.92 -23.63 8.11
CA LEU A 15 21.20 -23.92 7.46
C LEU A 15 21.06 -24.23 5.95
N GLY A 16 19.83 -24.35 5.43
CA GLY A 16 19.57 -24.69 4.04
C GLY A 16 19.96 -26.13 3.65
N CYS A 17 20.10 -27.03 4.63
CA CYS A 17 20.54 -28.42 4.41
C CYS A 17 19.39 -29.45 4.47
N MET A 18 18.14 -28.98 4.51
CA MET A 18 16.96 -29.83 4.51
C MET A 18 16.77 -30.55 3.16
N ASP A 19 16.48 -31.84 3.20
CA ASP A 19 16.15 -32.63 2.02
C ASP A 19 14.74 -32.32 1.51
N LYS A 20 14.51 -32.58 0.23
CA LYS A 20 13.25 -32.24 -0.45
C LYS A 20 12.02 -32.82 0.24
N LYS A 21 12.09 -34.06 0.76
CA LYS A 21 10.95 -34.71 1.42
C LYS A 21 10.60 -34.02 2.74
N ASN A 22 11.60 -33.73 3.56
CA ASN A 22 11.38 -33.00 4.81
C ASN A 22 10.97 -31.55 4.58
N LEU A 23 11.42 -30.92 3.49
CA LEU A 23 10.99 -29.58 3.09
C LEU A 23 9.52 -29.54 2.71
N ASP A 24 9.05 -30.53 1.95
CA ASP A 24 7.64 -30.61 1.56
C ASP A 24 6.75 -30.87 2.79
N HIS A 25 7.19 -31.75 3.70
CA HIS A 25 6.51 -31.98 4.99
C HIS A 25 6.50 -30.73 5.89
N PHE A 26 7.58 -29.95 5.91
CA PHE A 26 7.65 -28.70 6.66
C PHE A 26 6.73 -27.61 6.06
N LYS A 27 6.60 -27.54 4.73
CA LYS A 27 5.64 -26.64 4.08
C LYS A 27 4.20 -27.00 4.42
N GLU A 28 3.86 -28.28 4.38
CA GLU A 28 2.54 -28.76 4.79
C GLU A 28 2.24 -28.41 6.26
N TYR A 29 3.23 -28.53 7.14
CA TYR A 29 3.11 -28.07 8.54
C TYR A 29 2.85 -26.56 8.66
N LEU A 30 3.48 -25.73 7.81
CA LEU A 30 3.24 -24.28 7.78
C LEU A 30 1.85 -23.91 7.22
N GLU A 31 1.34 -24.68 6.24
CA GLU A 31 0.03 -24.45 5.63
C GLU A 31 -1.13 -24.80 6.58
N ILE A 32 -0.92 -25.71 7.52
CA ILE A 32 -1.92 -26.17 8.50
C ILE A 32 -1.91 -25.29 9.79
N GLU A 33 -1.24 -24.13 9.79
CA GLU A 33 -1.04 -23.27 10.97
C GLU A 33 -0.42 -24.02 12.18
N GLY A 34 0.58 -24.87 11.91
CA GLY A 34 1.34 -25.52 12.97
C GLY A 34 2.04 -24.49 13.88
N ASP A 35 2.11 -24.77 15.19
CA ASP A 35 2.80 -23.92 16.17
C ASP A 35 4.30 -23.88 15.83
N LEU A 36 4.75 -22.74 15.30
CA LEU A 36 6.14 -22.53 14.90
C LEU A 36 6.81 -21.56 15.89
N PRO A 37 7.89 -21.98 16.57
CA PRO A 37 8.66 -21.09 17.42
C PRO A 37 9.51 -20.13 16.56
N TYR A 38 8.89 -19.03 16.10
CA TYR A 38 9.53 -18.00 15.27
C TYR A 38 10.79 -17.39 15.91
N ASP A 39 10.80 -17.24 17.23
CA ASP A 39 11.96 -16.73 17.97
C ASP A 39 13.16 -17.66 17.78
N LEU A 40 12.94 -18.97 17.86
CA LEU A 40 13.99 -19.97 17.68
C LEU A 40 14.51 -20.00 16.23
N LEU A 41 13.61 -19.84 15.25
CA LEU A 41 14.00 -19.74 13.84
C LEU A 41 14.89 -18.51 13.61
N SER A 42 14.48 -17.37 14.17
CA SER A 42 15.23 -16.12 14.08
C SER A 42 16.65 -16.30 14.63
N ASP A 43 16.79 -16.98 15.76
CA ASP A 43 18.09 -17.22 16.36
C ASP A 43 18.97 -18.15 15.54
N TYR A 44 18.42 -19.20 14.94
CA TYR A 44 19.18 -20.07 14.03
C TYR A 44 19.63 -19.34 12.76
N VAL A 45 18.78 -18.48 12.18
CA VAL A 45 19.15 -17.68 11.00
C VAL A 45 20.24 -16.65 11.34
N LYS A 46 20.16 -16.03 12.53
CA LYS A 46 21.25 -15.15 13.02
C LYS A 46 22.55 -15.93 13.15
N LEU A 47 22.53 -17.12 13.76
CA LEU A 47 23.73 -17.95 13.91
C LEU A 47 24.29 -18.40 12.57
N SER A 48 23.44 -18.81 11.61
CA SER A 48 23.90 -19.21 10.28
C SER A 48 24.54 -18.04 9.51
N SER A 49 24.06 -16.81 9.70
CA SER A 49 24.65 -15.59 9.12
C SER A 49 26.06 -15.27 9.65
N LEU A 50 26.44 -15.84 10.79
CA LEU A 50 27.79 -15.67 11.35
C LEU A 50 28.79 -16.70 10.79
N ILE A 51 28.33 -17.82 10.22
CA ILE A 51 29.21 -18.85 9.64
C ILE A 51 30.16 -18.25 8.59
N PRO A 52 29.73 -17.38 7.66
CA PRO A 52 30.65 -16.75 6.71
C PRO A 52 31.77 -15.92 7.35
N THR A 53 31.58 -15.39 8.58
CA THR A 53 32.60 -14.56 9.23
C THR A 53 33.75 -15.36 9.82
N ILE A 54 33.54 -16.65 10.11
CA ILE A 54 34.58 -17.56 10.60
C ILE A 54 35.30 -18.32 9.48
N LEU A 55 34.76 -18.28 8.25
CA LEU A 55 35.35 -18.96 7.11
C LEU A 55 36.53 -18.16 6.54
N THR A 56 37.56 -18.87 6.12
CA THR A 56 38.69 -18.29 5.40
C THR A 56 38.24 -17.83 4.03
N ILE A 57 38.46 -16.56 3.70
CA ILE A 57 38.10 -15.99 2.41
C ILE A 57 39.03 -16.56 1.34
N GLU A 58 38.49 -17.41 0.47
CA GLU A 58 39.18 -17.84 -0.74
C GLU A 58 38.97 -16.82 -1.86
N LYS A 59 40.05 -16.46 -2.55
CA LYS A 59 39.99 -15.55 -3.69
C LYS A 59 39.70 -16.38 -4.96
N PRO A 60 38.55 -16.18 -5.63
CA PRO A 60 38.25 -16.93 -6.85
C PRO A 60 39.20 -16.54 -8.00
N ASP A 61 39.30 -17.43 -9.01
CA ASP A 61 40.05 -17.16 -10.25
C ASP A 61 39.56 -15.82 -10.88
N PRO A 62 40.46 -14.88 -11.21
CA PRO A 62 40.13 -13.64 -11.90
C PRO A 62 39.23 -13.81 -13.13
N LYS A 63 39.34 -14.92 -13.87
CA LYS A 63 38.48 -15.22 -15.02
C LYS A 63 37.02 -15.36 -14.63
N LEU A 64 36.73 -15.94 -13.46
CA LEU A 64 35.37 -16.13 -12.96
C LEU A 64 34.70 -14.77 -12.70
N LYS A 65 35.47 -13.80 -12.18
CA LYS A 65 34.99 -12.43 -11.97
C LYS A 65 34.59 -11.77 -13.30
N GLU A 66 35.39 -11.96 -14.34
CA GLU A 66 35.12 -11.42 -15.67
C GLU A 66 33.88 -12.07 -16.32
N THR A 67 33.73 -13.39 -16.20
CA THR A 67 32.56 -14.12 -16.69
C THR A 67 31.27 -13.67 -15.98
N VAL A 68 31.30 -13.53 -14.66
CA VAL A 68 30.13 -13.06 -13.89
C VAL A 68 29.80 -11.61 -14.28
N ALA A 69 30.79 -10.74 -14.42
CA ALA A 69 30.56 -9.36 -14.86
C ALA A 69 29.93 -9.30 -16.26
N LYS A 70 30.40 -10.12 -17.21
CA LYS A 70 29.79 -10.22 -18.55
C LYS A 70 28.35 -10.71 -18.50
N ASN A 71 28.05 -11.72 -17.69
CA ASN A 71 26.69 -12.24 -17.53
C ASN A 71 25.74 -11.22 -16.89
N LEU A 72 26.22 -10.46 -15.90
CA LEU A 72 25.41 -9.39 -15.29
C LEU A 72 25.11 -8.27 -16.30
N LEU A 73 26.11 -7.88 -17.10
CA LEU A 73 25.91 -6.89 -18.17
C LEU A 73 24.96 -7.40 -19.26
N SER A 74 25.04 -8.67 -19.66
CA SER A 74 24.12 -9.24 -20.65
C SER A 74 22.68 -9.27 -20.13
N LEU A 75 22.47 -9.63 -18.85
CA LEU A 75 21.15 -9.62 -18.23
C LEU A 75 20.59 -8.20 -18.12
N GLN A 76 21.41 -7.22 -17.74
CA GLN A 76 20.99 -5.81 -17.71
C GLN A 76 20.60 -5.30 -19.11
N ASN A 77 21.36 -5.67 -20.14
CA ASN A 77 21.05 -5.29 -21.51
C ASN A 77 19.77 -5.96 -22.00
N GLU A 78 19.56 -7.24 -21.72
CA GLU A 78 18.31 -7.95 -22.05
C GLU A 78 17.10 -7.30 -21.38
N VAL A 79 17.22 -6.89 -20.11
CA VAL A 79 16.16 -6.17 -19.39
C VAL A 79 15.91 -4.79 -20.02
N LYS A 80 16.95 -4.03 -20.35
CA LYS A 80 16.82 -2.71 -21.03
C LYS A 80 16.19 -2.84 -22.41
N GLU A 81 16.55 -3.86 -23.18
CA GLU A 81 15.97 -4.15 -24.49
C GLU A 81 14.48 -4.53 -24.38
N LYS A 82 14.11 -5.38 -23.41
CA LYS A 82 12.71 -5.71 -23.13
C LYS A 82 11.88 -4.49 -22.71
N ILE A 83 12.46 -3.57 -21.94
CA ILE A 83 11.82 -2.31 -21.56
C ILE A 83 11.64 -1.42 -22.79
N LYS A 84 12.66 -1.31 -23.65
CA LYS A 84 12.62 -0.50 -24.87
C LYS A 84 11.60 -1.04 -25.87
N ILE A 85 11.57 -2.34 -26.12
CA ILE A 85 10.58 -2.99 -27.00
C ILE A 85 9.16 -2.74 -26.49
N LYS A 86 8.93 -2.84 -25.16
CA LYS A 86 7.62 -2.55 -24.56
C LYS A 86 7.19 -1.07 -24.70
N GLN A 87 8.15 -0.14 -24.75
CA GLN A 87 7.89 1.28 -25.00
C GLN A 87 7.66 1.58 -26.49
N THR A 88 8.40 0.94 -27.40
CA THR A 88 8.21 1.10 -28.85
C THR A 88 6.88 0.50 -29.32
N SER A 89 6.49 -0.68 -28.82
CA SER A 89 5.18 -1.28 -29.10
C SER A 89 4.00 -0.48 -28.55
N ALA A 90 4.21 0.31 -27.47
CA ALA A 90 3.20 1.26 -26.97
C ALA A 90 3.15 2.55 -27.81
N SER A 91 4.21 2.89 -28.54
CA SER A 91 4.27 4.03 -29.45
C SER A 91 3.68 3.71 -30.84
N GLU A 92 3.86 2.49 -31.33
CA GLU A 92 3.27 2.01 -32.59
C GLU A 92 1.73 1.92 -32.51
N LEU A 93 1.18 1.51 -31.36
CA LEU A 93 -0.27 1.50 -31.10
C LEU A 93 -0.91 2.90 -31.01
N LYS A 94 -0.12 3.97 -30.84
CA LYS A 94 -0.60 5.37 -30.90
C LYS A 94 -0.54 5.94 -32.32
N SER A 95 0.51 5.63 -33.07
CA SER A 95 0.70 6.08 -34.46
C SER A 95 -0.40 5.57 -35.39
N GLU A 96 -0.86 4.32 -35.20
CA GLU A 96 -1.90 3.71 -36.05
C GLU A 96 -3.31 4.29 -35.77
N LYS A 97 -3.50 4.94 -34.61
CA LYS A 97 -4.77 5.59 -34.22
C LYS A 97 -4.83 7.07 -34.63
N GLU A 98 -3.67 7.74 -34.76
CA GLU A 98 -3.58 9.13 -35.19
C GLU A 98 -3.67 9.30 -36.73
N GLU A 99 -3.18 8.34 -37.52
CA GLU A 99 -3.32 8.39 -39.00
C GLU A 99 -4.77 8.21 -39.50
N GLN A 100 -5.67 7.62 -38.71
CA GLN A 100 -7.08 7.45 -39.09
C GLN A 100 -7.95 8.70 -38.80
N LEU A 101 -7.50 9.62 -37.94
CA LEU A 101 -8.25 10.84 -37.59
C LEU A 101 -7.93 12.02 -38.52
N LEU A 102 -6.71 12.07 -39.09
CA LEU A 102 -6.27 13.16 -39.98
C LEU A 102 -6.90 13.14 -41.39
N ASN A 103 -7.60 12.07 -41.77
CA ASN A 103 -8.20 11.93 -43.11
C ASN A 103 -9.68 12.36 -43.20
N ILE A 104 -10.29 12.78 -42.09
CA ILE A 104 -11.71 13.19 -42.04
C ILE A 104 -11.87 14.72 -42.06
N GLU A 105 -10.82 15.50 -41.75
CA GLU A 105 -10.96 16.93 -41.47
C GLU A 105 -10.62 17.87 -42.64
N ASN A 106 -10.28 17.34 -43.82
CA ASN A 106 -9.78 18.15 -44.96
C ASN A 106 -10.82 18.49 -46.06
N GLN A 107 -12.12 18.46 -45.73
CA GLN A 107 -13.15 19.04 -46.61
C GLN A 107 -14.17 19.82 -45.78
N GLN A 108 -13.80 21.00 -45.29
CA GLN A 108 -14.71 22.14 -45.05
C GLN A 108 -13.91 23.37 -44.60
N GLU A 109 -13.20 24.01 -45.52
CA GLU A 109 -13.04 25.46 -45.48
C GLU A 109 -14.31 26.08 -46.08
N ILE A 110 -14.94 27.00 -45.35
CA ILE A 110 -15.03 28.43 -45.71
C ILE A 110 -15.72 29.17 -44.56
N SER A 111 -14.89 29.93 -43.86
CA SER A 111 -15.09 31.28 -43.30
C SER A 111 -16.51 31.84 -43.22
N GLU A 112 -16.90 32.33 -42.04
CA GLU A 112 -17.05 33.78 -41.82
C GLU A 112 -17.35 34.15 -40.36
N THR A 113 -16.49 35.04 -39.84
CA THR A 113 -16.84 36.25 -39.05
C THR A 113 -17.03 36.15 -37.53
N GLU A 114 -15.97 36.65 -36.86
CA GLU A 114 -15.91 37.51 -35.68
C GLU A 114 -17.24 37.85 -34.95
N GLN A 115 -17.31 37.61 -33.63
CA GLN A 115 -17.16 38.67 -32.61
C GLN A 115 -17.40 38.14 -31.18
N LYS A 116 -16.46 38.52 -30.31
CA LYS A 116 -16.52 38.57 -28.84
C LYS A 116 -17.87 39.11 -28.33
N PHE A 117 -18.38 38.62 -27.19
CA PHE A 117 -18.12 39.15 -25.83
C PHE A 117 -19.16 38.61 -24.83
N GLU A 118 -18.68 38.07 -23.70
CA GLU A 118 -19.39 37.82 -22.42
C GLU A 118 -20.66 36.92 -22.45
N THR A 119 -20.95 36.06 -21.47
CA THR A 119 -20.72 36.15 -20.02
C THR A 119 -20.85 34.75 -19.39
N GLU A 120 -20.07 34.52 -18.33
CA GLU A 120 -20.49 33.85 -17.09
C GLU A 120 -20.75 32.33 -17.03
N ILE A 121 -19.72 31.63 -16.53
CA ILE A 121 -19.73 30.64 -15.43
C ILE A 121 -20.69 29.44 -15.57
N GLU A 122 -20.11 28.31 -15.97
CA GLU A 122 -20.63 26.96 -15.75
C GLU A 122 -20.52 26.59 -14.26
N SER A 123 -21.68 26.48 -13.60
CA SER A 123 -21.81 25.93 -12.25
C SER A 123 -22.02 24.41 -12.31
N LYS A 124 -21.16 23.63 -11.65
CA LYS A 124 -21.54 22.31 -11.15
C LYS A 124 -20.83 21.97 -9.84
N SER A 125 -21.62 21.47 -8.89
CA SER A 125 -21.35 21.21 -7.45
C SER A 125 -21.51 22.47 -6.57
N LEU A 126 -22.19 22.51 -5.42
CA LEU A 126 -22.72 21.53 -4.45
C LEU A 126 -23.90 22.15 -3.66
N GLU A 127 -24.78 21.29 -3.10
CA GLU A 127 -25.62 21.48 -1.88
C GLU A 127 -26.69 22.62 -1.92
N GLU A 128 -27.90 22.56 -1.35
CA GLU A 128 -28.37 21.96 -0.10
C GLU A 128 -29.93 22.01 -0.03
N SER A 129 -30.54 21.03 0.64
CA SER A 129 -31.69 21.14 1.56
C SER A 129 -33.12 21.56 1.12
N THR A 130 -34.04 20.74 1.62
CA THR A 130 -35.33 21.09 2.27
C THR A 130 -36.62 21.27 1.46
N ASN A 131 -37.47 20.24 1.65
CA ASN A 131 -38.83 20.35 2.19
C ASN A 131 -40.05 20.62 1.29
N PHE A 132 -40.92 19.60 1.38
CA PHE A 132 -42.31 19.63 1.81
C PHE A 132 -43.45 19.51 0.77
N ASN A 133 -44.27 18.51 1.10
CA ASN A 133 -45.71 18.38 0.95
C ASN A 133 -46.27 17.69 -0.30
N THR A 134 -46.74 16.45 -0.04
CA THR A 134 -48.12 15.97 -0.25
C THR A 134 -48.81 16.33 -1.56
N LEU A 135 -49.39 15.35 -2.25
CA LEU A 135 -50.76 14.88 -2.01
C LEU A 135 -51.17 13.95 -3.16
N SER A 136 -52.07 13.02 -2.85
CA SER A 136 -52.93 12.29 -3.78
C SER A 136 -53.49 13.18 -4.89
N THR A 137 -53.86 12.63 -6.05
CA THR A 137 -55.25 12.29 -6.42
C THR A 137 -55.32 11.84 -7.89
N ARG A 138 -56.19 10.85 -8.15
CA ARG A 138 -57.06 10.71 -9.35
C ARG A 138 -56.42 10.69 -10.73
N THR A 139 -56.63 9.56 -11.41
CA THR A 139 -57.07 9.57 -12.81
C THR A 139 -58.51 9.05 -12.84
N THR A 140 -59.45 9.93 -13.16
CA THR A 140 -60.81 9.58 -13.61
C THR A 140 -60.85 9.66 -15.12
N LEU A 141 -61.50 8.70 -15.78
CA LEU A 141 -62.54 9.08 -16.74
C LEU A 141 -63.60 7.98 -16.86
N PHE A 142 -64.84 8.42 -16.74
CA PHE A 142 -66.09 7.68 -16.89
C PHE A 142 -66.37 7.30 -18.34
N SER A 143 -67.13 6.22 -18.53
CA SER A 143 -68.16 6.13 -19.57
C SER A 143 -69.45 5.61 -18.93
N GLN A 144 -70.52 6.39 -19.13
CA GLN A 144 -71.94 6.04 -19.03
C GLN A 144 -72.19 4.62 -19.56
N GLY A 145 -73.04 3.77 -18.96
CA GLY A 145 -74.41 4.01 -18.52
C GLY A 145 -75.29 3.09 -19.36
N ASP A 146 -75.94 2.10 -18.75
CA ASP A 146 -77.31 1.66 -19.02
C ASP A 146 -77.61 0.32 -18.33
N TYR A 147 -78.75 0.30 -17.66
CA TYR A 147 -79.25 -0.77 -16.82
C TYR A 147 -80.28 -1.54 -17.64
N GLU A 148 -80.10 -2.86 -17.80
CA GLU A 148 -81.21 -3.74 -18.13
C GLU A 148 -81.43 -4.79 -17.04
N ARG A 149 -82.70 -4.84 -16.65
CA ARG A 149 -83.35 -5.68 -15.66
C ARG A 149 -83.55 -7.08 -16.26
N GLY A 150 -83.00 -8.11 -15.63
CA GLY A 150 -83.24 -9.52 -15.94
C GLY A 150 -83.43 -10.33 -14.67
N THR A 151 -84.54 -11.06 -14.62
CA THR A 151 -85.18 -11.69 -13.47
C THR A 151 -84.40 -12.83 -12.81
N ARG A 152 -84.71 -13.02 -11.52
CA ARG A 152 -84.49 -14.24 -10.72
C ARG A 152 -84.91 -15.50 -11.49
N GLU A 153 -84.10 -16.54 -11.41
CA GLU A 153 -84.60 -17.89 -11.20
C GLU A 153 -83.97 -18.46 -9.94
N THR A 154 -84.86 -18.95 -9.09
CA THR A 154 -84.61 -19.65 -7.85
C THR A 154 -84.44 -21.12 -8.21
N GLU A 155 -83.33 -21.75 -7.87
CA GLU A 155 -83.34 -23.19 -7.61
C GLU A 155 -83.15 -23.40 -6.11
N GLU A 156 -84.20 -23.95 -5.51
CA GLU A 156 -84.32 -24.24 -4.10
C GLU A 156 -83.89 -25.69 -3.80
N PHE A 157 -83.00 -25.80 -2.81
CA PHE A 157 -82.92 -26.85 -1.76
C PHE A 157 -82.28 -28.23 -2.04
N PRO A 158 -81.65 -28.89 -1.02
CA PRO A 158 -81.97 -28.71 0.40
C PRO A 158 -80.81 -28.56 1.40
N ASN A 159 -81.22 -28.00 2.53
CA ASN A 159 -80.63 -28.17 3.84
C ASN A 159 -80.37 -29.65 4.13
N GLY A 160 -79.13 -29.99 4.45
CA GLY A 160 -78.70 -31.31 4.89
C GLY A 160 -77.62 -31.16 5.94
N GLU A 161 -78.08 -31.10 7.19
CA GLU A 161 -77.45 -31.60 8.41
C GLU A 161 -75.93 -31.45 8.61
N ASN A 162 -75.59 -30.85 9.76
CA ASN A 162 -74.29 -30.98 10.40
C ASN A 162 -73.92 -32.47 10.53
N ALA A 163 -73.08 -32.98 9.64
CA ALA A 163 -72.32 -34.19 9.84
C ALA A 163 -70.84 -33.81 9.80
N ALA A 164 -70.22 -33.73 10.98
CA ALA A 164 -68.78 -33.61 11.11
C ALA A 164 -68.11 -34.76 10.35
N SER A 165 -67.47 -34.46 9.22
CA SER A 165 -66.71 -35.44 8.44
C SER A 165 -65.31 -35.60 9.04
N PRO A 166 -64.82 -36.83 9.25
CA PRO A 166 -63.51 -37.07 9.88
C PRO A 166 -62.34 -36.94 8.88
N PHE A 167 -62.43 -36.04 7.89
CA PHE A 167 -61.45 -35.96 6.79
C PHE A 167 -60.74 -34.61 6.61
N ASN A 168 -60.87 -33.67 7.55
CA ASN A 168 -60.06 -32.44 7.52
C ASN A 168 -58.78 -32.50 8.37
N LEU A 169 -58.64 -33.44 9.30
CA LEU A 169 -57.44 -33.52 10.16
C LEU A 169 -56.18 -33.92 9.38
N PHE A 170 -56.28 -34.78 8.37
CA PHE A 170 -55.12 -35.21 7.59
C PHE A 170 -54.48 -34.06 6.80
N ASN A 171 -55.30 -33.17 6.20
CA ASN A 171 -54.79 -31.99 5.50
C ASN A 171 -54.13 -30.98 6.45
N PHE A 172 -54.66 -30.80 7.66
CA PHE A 172 -54.00 -29.98 8.69
C PHE A 172 -52.71 -30.60 9.21
N ILE A 173 -52.64 -31.94 9.35
CA ILE A 173 -51.42 -32.65 9.76
C ILE A 173 -50.34 -32.53 8.70
N VAL A 174 -50.67 -32.70 7.42
CA VAL A 174 -49.71 -32.53 6.31
C VAL A 174 -49.23 -31.08 6.22
N ALA A 175 -50.12 -30.09 6.37
CA ALA A 175 -49.73 -28.68 6.41
C ALA A 175 -48.80 -28.36 7.59
N ALA A 176 -49.08 -28.91 8.77
CA ALA A 176 -48.24 -28.73 9.95
C ALA A 176 -46.83 -29.34 9.76
N ILE A 177 -46.73 -30.51 9.12
CA ILE A 177 -45.45 -31.16 8.82
C ILE A 177 -44.64 -30.31 7.83
N VAL A 178 -45.26 -29.76 6.79
CA VAL A 178 -44.57 -28.89 5.81
C VAL A 178 -44.04 -27.62 6.49
N ILE A 179 -44.80 -27.03 7.40
CA ILE A 179 -44.35 -25.85 8.17
C ILE A 179 -43.15 -26.21 9.05
N ILE A 180 -43.17 -27.36 9.72
CA ILE A 180 -42.05 -27.83 10.55
C ILE A 180 -40.79 -28.04 9.68
N ILE A 181 -40.93 -28.64 8.49
CA ILE A 181 -39.81 -28.81 7.55
C ILE A 181 -39.28 -27.46 7.07
N LEU A 182 -40.14 -26.49 6.78
CA LEU A 182 -39.74 -25.13 6.39
C LEU A 182 -38.99 -24.40 7.49
N VAL A 183 -39.41 -24.55 8.75
CA VAL A 183 -38.73 -23.97 9.91
C VAL A 183 -37.36 -24.63 10.13
N LEU A 184 -37.28 -25.96 10.02
CA LEU A 184 -36.02 -26.69 10.10
C LEU A 184 -35.06 -26.33 8.96
N PHE A 185 -35.59 -26.18 7.74
CA PHE A 185 -34.82 -25.78 6.57
C PHE A 185 -34.34 -24.33 6.70
N GLY A 186 -35.20 -23.42 7.15
CA GLY A 186 -34.83 -22.04 7.43
C GLY A 186 -33.76 -21.93 8.52
N TYR A 187 -33.87 -22.74 9.58
CA TYR A 187 -32.85 -22.82 10.63
C TYR A 187 -31.51 -23.34 10.09
N TYR A 188 -31.52 -24.41 9.28
CA TYR A 188 -30.32 -24.96 8.65
C TYR A 188 -29.67 -23.96 7.69
N PHE A 189 -30.47 -23.28 6.87
CA PHE A 189 -30.01 -22.28 5.92
C PHE A 189 -29.43 -21.05 6.62
N HIS A 190 -30.09 -20.56 7.68
CA HIS A 190 -29.59 -19.46 8.49
C HIS A 190 -28.25 -19.80 9.15
N ASN A 191 -28.10 -21.01 9.70
CA ASN A 191 -26.85 -21.47 10.32
C ASN A 191 -25.71 -21.62 9.29
N THR A 192 -26.03 -21.93 8.03
CA THR A 192 -25.05 -22.05 6.94
C THR A 192 -24.61 -20.67 6.44
N ASN A 193 -25.56 -19.73 6.30
CA ASN A 193 -25.26 -18.36 5.86
C ASN A 193 -24.34 -17.63 6.86
N ASN A 194 -24.53 -17.83 8.16
CA ASN A 194 -23.69 -17.20 9.17
C ASN A 194 -22.23 -17.69 9.09
N LYS A 195 -21.99 -18.96 8.74
CA LYS A 195 -20.64 -19.51 8.52
C LYS A 195 -19.97 -18.94 7.28
N ILE A 196 -20.73 -18.77 6.20
CA ILE A 196 -20.23 -18.18 4.95
C ILE A 196 -19.87 -16.70 5.17
N GLU A 197 -20.69 -15.97 5.92
CA GLU A 197 -20.41 -14.56 6.25
C GLU A 197 -19.14 -14.41 7.11
N GLU A 198 -18.92 -15.34 8.04
CA GLU A 198 -17.69 -15.40 8.83
C GLU A 198 -16.46 -15.74 7.98
N GLU A 199 -16.55 -16.73 7.08
CA GLU A 199 -15.47 -17.07 6.13
C GLU A 199 -15.13 -15.91 5.18
N VAL A 200 -16.14 -15.20 4.65
CA VAL A 200 -15.93 -14.02 3.80
C VAL A 200 -15.23 -12.91 4.58
N LYS A 201 -15.61 -12.69 5.85
CA LYS A 201 -14.99 -11.68 6.72
C LYS A 201 -13.54 -12.03 7.09
N VAL A 202 -13.26 -13.31 7.37
CA VAL A 202 -11.90 -13.78 7.63
C VAL A 202 -11.04 -13.68 6.37
N LEU A 203 -11.61 -14.04 5.21
CA LEU A 203 -10.91 -13.97 3.93
C LEU A 203 -10.62 -12.53 3.52
N SER A 204 -11.56 -11.60 3.70
CA SER A 204 -11.34 -10.17 3.43
C SER A 204 -10.26 -9.59 4.35
N ALA A 205 -10.31 -9.92 5.65
CA ALA A 205 -9.28 -9.50 6.60
C ALA A 205 -7.89 -10.05 6.24
N LYS A 206 -7.82 -11.27 5.70
CA LYS A 206 -6.57 -11.86 5.18
C LYS A 206 -6.09 -11.12 3.94
N VAL A 207 -6.95 -10.81 2.98
CA VAL A 207 -6.61 -10.00 1.79
C VAL A 207 -6.09 -8.62 2.19
N ASP A 208 -6.74 -7.96 3.15
CA ASP A 208 -6.31 -6.65 3.67
C ASP A 208 -4.95 -6.74 4.35
N LYS A 209 -4.73 -7.78 5.16
CA LYS A 209 -3.43 -8.03 5.80
C LYS A 209 -2.34 -8.25 4.75
N LEU A 210 -2.55 -9.14 3.79
CA LEU A 210 -1.57 -9.38 2.71
C LEU A 210 -1.31 -8.11 1.90
N THR A 211 -2.34 -7.32 1.62
CA THR A 211 -2.20 -6.06 0.87
C THR A 211 -1.37 -5.06 1.65
N ASN A 212 -1.57 -4.96 2.96
CA ASN A 212 -0.76 -4.13 3.84
C ASN A 212 0.68 -4.62 3.93
N ASP A 213 0.91 -5.93 4.02
CA ASP A 213 2.25 -6.53 4.02
C ASP A 213 2.98 -6.26 2.69
N LEU A 214 2.29 -6.37 1.56
CA LEU A 214 2.85 -6.02 0.24
C LEU A 214 3.19 -4.54 0.14
N ASN A 215 2.31 -3.65 0.63
CA ASN A 215 2.58 -2.22 0.62
C ASN A 215 3.78 -1.87 1.51
N TYR A 216 3.86 -2.45 2.71
CA TYR A 216 5.02 -2.30 3.59
C TYR A 216 6.30 -2.80 2.92
N SER A 217 6.27 -3.98 2.30
CA SER A 217 7.43 -4.53 1.58
C SER A 217 7.84 -3.66 0.39
N LYS A 218 6.88 -3.08 -0.33
CA LYS A 218 7.14 -2.19 -1.46
C LYS A 218 7.77 -0.88 -0.99
N GLU A 219 7.25 -0.28 0.07
CA GLU A 219 7.83 0.93 0.69
C GLU A 219 9.25 0.66 1.20
N PHE A 220 9.45 -0.48 1.86
CA PHE A 220 10.77 -0.93 2.29
C PHE A 220 11.73 -1.02 1.10
N ILE A 221 11.41 -1.81 0.08
CA ILE A 221 12.27 -1.99 -1.11
C ILE A 221 12.57 -0.64 -1.76
N SER A 222 11.56 0.21 -1.97
CA SER A 222 11.76 1.53 -2.58
C SER A 222 12.69 2.43 -1.76
N LYS A 223 12.63 2.36 -0.42
CA LYS A 223 13.56 3.10 0.44
C LYS A 223 15.00 2.61 0.29
N TYR A 224 15.22 1.29 0.19
CA TYR A 224 16.56 0.71 0.00
C TYR A 224 17.11 0.95 -1.40
N GLU A 225 16.27 0.88 -2.44
CA GLU A 225 16.66 1.20 -3.82
C GLU A 225 17.25 2.61 -3.91
N LYS A 226 16.54 3.61 -3.38
CA LYS A 226 17.03 5.00 -3.33
C LYS A 226 18.33 5.16 -2.55
N MET A 227 18.52 4.37 -1.48
CA MET A 227 19.77 4.38 -0.70
C MET A 227 20.93 3.79 -1.51
N ILE A 228 20.68 2.69 -2.23
CA ILE A 228 21.69 2.07 -3.11
C ILE A 228 22.05 3.03 -4.24
N ASP A 229 21.06 3.67 -4.85
CA ASP A 229 21.26 4.68 -5.90
C ASP A 229 22.11 5.85 -5.39
N PHE A 230 21.83 6.35 -4.19
CA PHE A 230 22.66 7.36 -3.54
C PHE A 230 24.13 6.91 -3.37
N PHE A 231 24.37 5.66 -2.97
CA PHE A 231 25.74 5.14 -2.83
C PHE A 231 26.46 4.85 -4.15
N ASN A 232 25.77 4.94 -5.30
CA ASN A 232 26.39 4.80 -6.62
C ASN A 232 27.06 6.09 -7.10
N TYR A 233 26.83 7.23 -6.44
CA TYR A 233 27.53 8.48 -6.77
C TYR A 233 29.03 8.37 -6.46
N SER A 234 29.87 8.90 -7.35
CA SER A 234 31.33 8.86 -7.19
C SER A 234 31.89 9.91 -6.23
N ASP A 235 31.11 10.92 -5.89
CA ASP A 235 31.52 12.14 -5.19
C ASP A 235 31.00 12.24 -3.75
N ILE A 236 30.73 11.09 -3.11
CA ILE A 236 30.15 11.06 -1.76
C ILE A 236 31.16 11.55 -0.72
N ILE A 237 30.85 12.67 -0.07
CA ILE A 237 31.62 13.23 1.05
C ILE A 237 30.95 12.82 2.37
N ILE A 238 31.76 12.39 3.33
CA ILE A 238 31.29 11.92 4.64
C ILE A 238 31.66 12.95 5.71
N ILE A 239 30.65 13.40 6.45
CA ILE A 239 30.77 14.43 7.48
C ILE A 239 30.27 13.84 8.79
N ASN A 240 31.16 13.72 9.77
CA ASN A 240 30.80 13.20 11.09
C ASN A 240 30.17 14.33 11.93
N LEU A 241 28.98 14.06 12.46
CA LEU A 241 28.25 14.96 13.34
C LEU A 241 28.34 14.46 14.78
N SER A 242 28.73 15.35 15.69
CA SER A 242 28.84 15.06 17.11
C SER A 242 27.73 15.74 17.90
N GLY A 243 27.30 15.09 18.98
CA GLY A 243 26.36 15.66 19.94
C GLY A 243 26.92 16.86 20.68
N THR A 244 26.03 17.74 21.16
CA THR A 244 26.40 18.86 22.04
C THR A 244 26.55 18.38 23.50
N GLU A 245 26.88 19.26 24.43
CA GLU A 245 27.02 18.89 25.86
C GLU A 245 25.75 18.22 26.41
N SER A 246 24.57 18.69 25.99
CA SER A 246 23.26 18.16 26.38
C SER A 246 22.90 16.85 25.67
N THR A 247 23.53 16.55 24.53
CA THR A 247 23.31 15.34 23.72
C THR A 247 24.60 14.59 23.43
N SER A 248 25.51 14.50 24.40
CA SER A 248 26.85 13.92 24.21
C SER A 248 26.90 12.47 23.70
N LYS A 249 25.79 11.73 23.83
CA LYS A 249 25.62 10.36 23.30
C LYS A 249 25.07 10.30 21.88
N ALA A 250 24.55 11.42 21.37
CA ALA A 250 24.02 11.54 20.02
C ALA A 250 25.17 11.60 19.03
N ILE A 251 25.08 10.79 17.99
CA ILE A 251 26.08 10.71 16.92
C ILE A 251 25.33 10.75 15.60
N GLY A 252 25.85 11.49 14.64
CA GLY A 252 25.35 11.48 13.29
C GLY A 252 26.48 11.35 12.27
N ARG A 253 26.13 10.93 11.07
CA ARG A 253 26.99 10.93 9.91
C ARG A 253 26.17 11.37 8.71
N LEU A 254 26.58 12.48 8.11
CA LEU A 254 25.97 12.97 6.89
C LEU A 254 26.83 12.52 5.72
N PHE A 255 26.21 11.83 4.77
CA PHE A 255 26.77 11.55 3.46
C PHE A 255 26.14 12.56 2.50
N ILE A 256 26.94 13.26 1.72
CA ILE A 256 26.46 14.27 0.78
C ILE A 256 27.09 14.03 -0.60
N SER A 257 26.29 14.12 -1.65
CA SER A 257 26.76 14.10 -3.04
C SER A 257 26.39 15.43 -3.70
N GLU A 258 27.36 16.10 -4.32
CA GLU A 258 27.16 17.35 -5.05
C GLU A 258 26.52 17.08 -6.42
N GLU A 259 26.99 16.04 -7.12
CA GLU A 259 26.48 15.59 -8.42
C GLU A 259 25.03 15.14 -8.32
N GLY A 260 24.71 14.35 -7.28
CA GLY A 260 23.37 13.86 -7.01
C GLY A 260 22.42 14.92 -6.45
N ARG A 261 22.95 15.96 -5.80
CA ARG A 261 22.19 16.91 -4.98
C ARG A 261 21.32 16.22 -3.92
N GLU A 262 21.84 15.11 -3.40
CA GLU A 262 21.18 14.28 -2.41
C GLU A 262 22.08 14.11 -1.20
N ALA A 263 21.47 13.92 -0.04
CA ALA A 263 22.20 13.62 1.18
C ALA A 263 21.54 12.49 1.96
N LEU A 264 22.33 11.71 2.66
CA LEU A 264 21.87 10.67 3.56
C LEU A 264 22.36 10.99 4.96
N LEU A 265 21.43 11.14 5.91
CA LEU A 265 21.75 11.35 7.32
C LEU A 265 21.56 10.04 8.08
N GLU A 266 22.67 9.49 8.57
CA GLU A 266 22.68 8.47 9.61
C GLU A 266 22.70 9.15 10.98
N PHE A 267 21.88 8.70 11.93
CA PHE A 267 21.89 9.21 13.29
C PHE A 267 21.63 8.11 14.31
N LYS A 268 22.11 8.34 15.53
CA LYS A 268 21.94 7.44 16.67
C LYS A 268 21.76 8.26 17.94
N ASN A 269 20.88 7.77 18.82
CA ASN A 269 20.60 8.36 20.15
C ASN A 269 20.14 9.82 20.10
N LEU A 270 19.39 10.24 19.07
CA LEU A 270 18.70 11.53 19.10
C LEU A 270 17.61 11.52 20.18
N PRO A 271 17.42 12.63 20.92
CA PRO A 271 16.31 12.77 21.86
C PRO A 271 14.94 12.56 21.20
N ILE A 272 13.98 12.10 21.99
CA ILE A 272 12.59 11.97 21.53
C ILE A 272 11.97 13.37 21.51
N LEU A 273 11.47 13.78 20.35
CA LEU A 273 10.81 15.07 20.14
C LEU A 273 9.38 15.07 20.72
N LYS A 274 8.90 16.27 21.09
CA LYS A 274 7.47 16.48 21.38
C LYS A 274 6.67 16.52 20.09
N ASN A 275 5.37 16.22 20.15
CA ASN A 275 4.50 16.10 18.97
C ASN A 275 4.40 17.38 18.11
N THR A 276 4.84 18.52 18.64
CA THR A 276 4.84 19.85 17.99
C THR A 276 6.21 20.24 17.39
N GLU A 277 7.22 19.40 17.54
CA GLU A 277 8.61 19.68 17.17
C GLU A 277 9.07 18.76 16.02
N ALA A 278 10.01 19.25 15.21
CA ALA A 278 10.68 18.47 14.17
C ALA A 278 12.18 18.82 14.16
N TYR A 279 13.01 17.90 13.69
CA TYR A 279 14.43 18.19 13.47
C TYR A 279 14.62 18.88 12.13
N TYR A 280 15.48 19.89 12.10
CA TYR A 280 15.86 20.62 10.90
C TYR A 280 17.35 20.45 10.69
N LEU A 281 17.74 20.05 9.48
CA LEU A 281 19.12 20.01 9.04
C LEU A 281 19.44 21.34 8.34
N TRP A 282 20.53 21.97 8.76
CA TRP A 282 21.00 23.22 8.20
C TRP A 282 22.44 23.09 7.71
N ILE A 283 22.71 23.75 6.59
CA ILE A 283 24.05 24.03 6.10
C ILE A 283 24.34 25.50 6.34
N VAL A 284 25.46 25.80 6.97
CA VAL A 284 25.96 27.15 7.18
C VAL A 284 27.14 27.37 6.23
N SER A 285 26.98 28.28 5.27
CA SER A 285 28.02 28.66 4.32
C SER A 285 28.12 30.18 4.29
N ASN A 286 29.34 30.73 4.43
CA ASN A 286 29.59 32.18 4.42
C ASN A 286 28.68 32.95 5.41
N GLN A 287 28.46 32.40 6.60
CA GLN A 287 27.57 32.93 7.66
C GLN A 287 26.06 32.94 7.34
N ILE A 288 25.65 32.38 6.20
CA ILE A 288 24.24 32.21 5.81
C ILE A 288 23.82 30.77 6.11
N SER A 289 22.68 30.60 6.79
CA SER A 289 22.11 29.28 7.11
C SER A 289 21.04 28.90 6.07
N TYR A 290 21.24 27.76 5.42
CA TYR A 290 20.31 27.17 4.46
C TYR A 290 19.64 25.94 5.08
N GLN A 291 18.31 25.92 5.05
CA GLN A 291 17.55 24.73 5.43
C GLN A 291 17.67 23.67 4.34
N LEU A 292 18.11 22.47 4.69
CA LEU A 292 18.16 21.33 3.77
C LEU A 292 16.89 20.52 3.85
N HIS A 293 16.53 20.11 5.07
CA HIS A 293 15.42 19.19 5.27
C HIS A 293 14.90 19.25 6.68
N SER A 294 13.60 18.98 6.84
CA SER A 294 12.99 18.75 8.15
C SER A 294 12.50 17.31 8.24
N PHE A 295 12.70 16.69 9.40
CA PHE A 295 12.33 15.30 9.61
C PHE A 295 11.88 15.02 11.05
N VAL A 296 11.05 13.99 11.20
CA VAL A 296 10.67 13.45 12.50
C VAL A 296 11.07 11.97 12.52
N PRO A 297 12.07 11.58 13.32
CA PRO A 297 12.58 10.22 13.29
C PRO A 297 11.52 9.25 13.81
N LYS A 298 11.18 8.23 13.00
CA LYS A 298 10.30 7.15 13.44
C LYS A 298 11.07 6.21 14.36
N THR A 299 10.37 5.52 15.26
CA THR A 299 10.98 4.53 16.17
C THR A 299 11.76 3.47 15.38
N GLY A 300 13.07 3.35 15.64
CA GLY A 300 13.96 2.40 14.96
C GLY A 300 14.54 2.86 13.62
N GLU A 301 14.15 4.06 13.14
CA GLU A 301 14.73 4.64 11.94
C GLU A 301 16.13 5.20 12.23
N LYS A 302 17.12 4.75 11.46
CA LYS A 302 18.54 5.14 11.61
C LYS A 302 19.06 6.02 10.48
N PHE A 303 18.34 6.03 9.35
CA PHE A 303 18.74 6.69 8.13
C PHE A 303 17.57 7.50 7.56
N ILE A 304 17.86 8.73 7.16
CA ILE A 304 16.94 9.63 6.48
C ILE A 304 17.59 10.09 5.19
N LEU A 305 16.86 9.89 4.09
CA LEU A 305 17.25 10.40 2.78
C LEU A 305 16.72 11.82 2.64
N ILE A 306 17.59 12.73 2.20
CA ILE A 306 17.31 14.13 1.97
C ILE A 306 17.33 14.33 0.45
N PRO A 307 16.15 14.41 -0.18
CA PRO A 307 16.07 14.61 -1.62
C PRO A 307 16.35 16.08 -1.97
N GLU A 308 17.11 16.27 -3.04
CA GLU A 308 17.19 17.50 -3.83
C GLU A 308 17.37 18.81 -3.02
N PHE A 309 18.62 19.10 -2.64
CA PHE A 309 18.99 20.38 -2.02
C PHE A 309 19.62 21.35 -3.05
N PRO A 310 19.60 22.68 -2.81
CA PRO A 310 20.18 23.65 -3.75
C PRO A 310 21.67 23.41 -3.98
N ARG A 311 22.17 23.77 -5.17
CA ARG A 311 23.59 23.60 -5.50
C ARG A 311 24.43 24.55 -4.65
N ILE A 312 25.04 23.99 -3.60
CA ILE A 312 25.92 24.70 -2.67
C ILE A 312 27.31 24.07 -2.82
N PRO A 313 28.36 24.83 -3.16
CA PRO A 313 29.73 24.33 -3.16
C PRO A 313 30.08 23.81 -1.77
N ILE A 314 30.34 22.52 -1.65
CA ILE A 314 30.58 21.87 -0.35
C ILE A 314 31.88 22.41 0.28
N GLU A 315 32.81 22.89 -0.55
CA GLU A 315 34.06 23.56 -0.15
C GLU A 315 33.81 24.86 0.63
N GLU A 316 32.68 25.52 0.39
CA GLU A 316 32.29 26.78 1.05
C GLU A 316 31.41 26.54 2.29
N VAL A 317 31.12 25.28 2.63
CA VAL A 317 30.34 24.96 3.81
C VAL A 317 31.24 24.96 5.04
N ASP A 318 30.92 25.85 5.99
CA ASP A 318 31.67 26.01 7.23
C ASP A 318 31.19 25.00 8.29
N LEU A 319 29.87 24.83 8.41
CA LEU A 319 29.25 24.06 9.48
C LEU A 319 27.93 23.44 9.03
N ILE A 320 27.65 22.24 9.53
CA ILE A 320 26.34 21.58 9.45
C ILE A 320 25.80 21.44 10.86
N ILE A 321 24.53 21.77 11.05
CA ILE A 321 23.84 21.68 12.35
C ILE A 321 22.49 21.01 12.21
N VAL A 322 22.10 20.26 13.24
CA VAL A 322 20.75 19.70 13.40
C VAL A 322 20.13 20.34 14.64
N THR A 323 19.03 21.06 14.44
CA THR A 323 18.28 21.74 15.51
C THR A 323 16.88 21.16 15.65
N ASN A 324 16.27 21.23 16.84
CA ASN A 324 14.85 20.96 17.01
C ASN A 324 14.04 22.27 16.89
N GLU A 325 13.18 22.37 15.90
CA GLU A 325 12.36 23.57 15.67
C GLU A 325 10.86 23.24 15.78
N PRO A 326 9.99 24.25 15.95
CA PRO A 326 8.55 24.09 15.79
C PRO A 326 8.21 23.57 14.39
N ARG A 327 7.26 22.64 14.32
CA ARG A 327 6.82 22.02 13.05
C ARG A 327 6.24 23.02 12.03
N ALA A 328 5.84 24.20 12.48
CA ALA A 328 5.38 25.29 11.63
C ALA A 328 6.49 25.85 10.70
N GLY A 329 7.74 25.42 10.88
CA GLY A 329 8.88 25.95 10.14
C GLY A 329 9.59 27.05 10.90
N SER A 330 10.84 27.30 10.50
CA SER A 330 11.64 28.42 10.97
C SER A 330 12.52 28.87 9.81
N GLU A 331 12.69 30.19 9.64
CA GLU A 331 13.55 30.76 8.58
C GLU A 331 15.03 30.72 8.96
N THR A 332 15.33 30.58 10.26
CA THR A 332 16.68 30.52 10.82
C THR A 332 16.71 29.47 11.94
N PRO A 333 17.86 28.85 12.20
CA PRO A 333 18.03 27.91 13.30
C PRO A 333 17.87 28.67 14.63
N ARG A 334 16.73 28.49 15.31
CA ARG A 334 16.40 29.10 16.61
C ARG A 334 16.35 28.08 17.74
N GLY A 335 16.16 26.83 17.38
CA GLY A 335 16.07 25.68 18.26
C GLY A 335 17.40 25.29 18.90
N THR A 336 17.32 24.33 19.82
CA THR A 336 18.52 23.77 20.44
C THR A 336 19.28 22.88 19.46
N THR A 337 20.59 23.12 19.33
CA THR A 337 21.48 22.29 18.51
C THR A 337 21.74 20.95 19.18
N HIS A 338 21.46 19.87 18.48
CA HIS A 338 21.63 18.50 18.96
C HIS A 338 22.77 17.76 18.30
N LEU A 339 23.07 18.07 17.03
CA LEU A 339 24.22 17.55 16.31
C LEU A 339 24.88 18.70 15.56
N PHE A 340 26.20 18.68 15.48
CA PHE A 340 26.96 19.61 14.66
C PHE A 340 28.20 18.93 14.07
N GLY A 341 28.65 19.39 12.91
CA GLY A 341 29.90 18.95 12.29
C GLY A 341 30.45 19.98 11.32
N SER A 342 31.76 19.99 11.13
CA SER A 342 32.44 20.91 10.22
C SER A 342 33.19 20.13 9.14
N ILE A 343 33.18 20.66 7.92
CA ILE A 343 33.92 20.11 6.78
C ILE A 343 35.39 20.56 6.81
N LYS A 344 35.71 21.69 7.46
CA LYS A 344 37.06 22.29 7.48
C LYS A 344 38.07 21.63 8.44
N ASN A 345 37.85 20.39 8.86
CA ASN A 345 38.85 19.64 9.63
C ASN A 345 39.67 18.73 8.69
N GLY A 346 40.65 19.33 8.02
CA GLY A 346 41.56 18.63 7.12
C GLY A 346 42.53 19.54 6.38
N LYS A 347 43.30 20.34 7.11
CA LYS A 347 44.61 20.81 6.63
C LYS A 347 45.67 20.48 7.68
#